data_AF-A0A520S6S0-F1
#
_entry.id   AF-A0A520S6S0-F1
#
_cell.length_a   1.000
_cell.length_b   1.000
_cell.length_c   1.000
_cell.angle_alpha   90.00
_cell.angle_beta   90.00
_cell.angle_gamma   90.00
#
_symmetry.space_group_name_H-M   'P 1'
#
loop_
_entity.id
_entity.type
_entity.pdbx_description
1 polymer ?
#
loop_
_entity_poly.entity_id
_entity_poly.type
_entity_poly.pdbx_seq_one_letter_code
_entity_poly.pdbx_strand_id
1 'polypeptide(L)'
;MSFGITKTIPASSGQEGIDSLYDASRSEFEFHMAGSPSKLKVGDFVYTIFKDELIGRLPITEFIGGAKNPKSGRPRTLIMVACPGERLSTPIPRKGHRGTRYYDGADWPV
;
A
#
# COMPACT_ATOMS: atom_id res chain seq x y z
N MET A 1 -0.81 15.81 -8.31
CA MET A 1 -1.73 15.15 -7.35
C MET A 1 -1.35 13.69 -7.29
N SER A 2 -0.82 13.24 -6.16
CA SER A 2 -0.40 11.84 -5.96
C SER A 2 -1.53 11.07 -5.26
N PHE A 3 -2.60 10.79 -6.01
CA PHE A 3 -3.75 10.05 -5.50
C PHE A 3 -3.41 8.58 -5.27
N GLY A 4 -4.14 7.92 -4.37
CA GLY A 4 -3.94 6.51 -4.10
C GLY A 4 -4.75 5.97 -2.93
N ILE A 5 -4.19 4.96 -2.28
CA ILE A 5 -4.73 4.38 -1.05
C ILE A 5 -3.67 4.27 0.02
N THR A 6 -4.07 4.46 1.27
CA THR A 6 -3.27 4.06 2.42
C THR A 6 -3.53 2.60 2.76
N LYS A 7 -2.49 1.89 3.20
CA LYS A 7 -2.57 0.52 3.65
C LYS A 7 -1.71 0.30 4.88
N THR A 8 -2.36 -0.10 5.97
CA THR A 8 -1.65 -0.48 7.19
C THR A 8 -0.99 -1.84 7.01
N ILE A 9 0.32 -1.90 7.19
CA ILE A 9 1.08 -3.15 7.22
C ILE A 9 1.09 -3.67 8.67
N PRO A 10 0.74 -4.94 8.89
CA PRO A 10 0.75 -5.53 10.23
C PRO A 10 2.13 -5.45 10.88
N ALA A 11 2.17 -5.15 12.18
CA ALA A 11 3.42 -5.14 12.96
C ALA A 11 4.17 -6.49 12.91
N SER A 12 3.44 -7.59 12.73
CA SER A 12 3.99 -8.93 12.55
C SER A 12 4.83 -9.11 11.29
N SER A 13 4.72 -8.22 10.31
CA SER A 13 5.54 -8.28 9.07
C SER A 13 7.01 -7.91 9.34
N GLY A 14 7.31 -7.36 10.52
CA GLY A 14 8.66 -6.96 10.90
C GLY A 14 9.15 -5.72 10.16
N GLN A 15 10.29 -5.19 10.61
CA GLN A 15 10.95 -4.06 9.96
C GLN A 15 11.56 -4.48 8.62
N GLU A 16 12.11 -5.69 8.54
CA GLU A 16 12.68 -6.26 7.30
C GLU A 16 11.64 -6.37 6.18
N GLY A 17 10.41 -6.78 6.49
CA GLY A 17 9.35 -6.86 5.49
C GLY A 17 8.99 -5.49 4.91
N ILE A 18 9.06 -4.44 5.74
CA ILE A 18 8.88 -3.06 5.29
C ILE A 18 10.07 -2.59 4.46
N ASP A 19 11.28 -2.79 4.98
CA ASP A 19 12.50 -2.31 4.34
C ASP A 19 12.68 -2.96 2.96
N SER A 20 12.25 -4.23 2.81
CA SER A 20 12.24 -4.95 1.53
C SER A 20 11.44 -4.27 0.40
N LEU A 21 10.48 -3.40 0.76
CA LEU A 21 9.69 -2.63 -0.21
C LEU A 21 10.45 -1.41 -0.74
N TYR A 22 11.54 -1.00 -0.08
CA TYR A 22 12.24 0.25 -0.33
C TYR A 22 13.74 0.10 -0.59
N ASP A 23 14.33 -1.06 -0.27
CA ASP A 23 15.76 -1.35 -0.37
C ASP A 23 16.18 -1.99 -1.72
N ALA A 24 15.26 -2.08 -2.68
CA ALA A 24 15.42 -2.73 -3.97
C ALA A 24 15.69 -4.26 -3.92
N SER A 25 15.44 -4.91 -2.77
CA SER A 25 15.52 -6.38 -2.66
C SER A 25 14.44 -7.11 -3.46
N ARG A 26 13.37 -6.41 -3.86
CA ARG A 26 12.27 -6.92 -4.66
C ARG A 26 11.93 -5.96 -5.78
N SER A 27 11.45 -6.51 -6.88
CA SER A 27 10.95 -5.75 -8.04
C SER A 27 9.47 -5.42 -7.93
N GLU A 28 8.67 -6.28 -7.28
CA GLU A 28 7.23 -6.12 -7.17
C GLU A 28 6.71 -6.65 -5.83
N PHE A 29 5.56 -6.14 -5.41
CA PHE A 29 4.85 -6.61 -4.22
C PHE A 29 3.33 -6.62 -4.44
N GLU A 30 2.64 -7.57 -3.80
CA GLU A 30 1.19 -7.71 -3.91
C GLU A 30 0.48 -7.22 -2.64
N PHE A 31 -0.54 -6.38 -2.82
CA PHE A 31 -1.40 -5.91 -1.74
C PHE A 31 -2.84 -6.37 -1.91
N HIS A 32 -3.43 -6.85 -0.83
CA HIS A 32 -4.80 -7.37 -0.86
C HIS A 32 -5.80 -6.28 -0.46
N MET A 33 -6.75 -5.97 -1.34
CA MET A 33 -7.88 -5.07 -1.07
C MET A 33 -9.20 -5.86 -1.05
N ALA A 34 -10.12 -5.46 -0.16
CA ALA A 34 -11.47 -6.01 -0.11
C ALA A 34 -12.33 -5.37 -1.22
N GLY A 35 -13.03 -6.20 -2.00
CA GLY A 35 -13.83 -5.71 -3.13
C GLY A 35 -12.96 -5.17 -4.27
N SER A 36 -13.60 -4.40 -5.16
CA SER A 36 -12.97 -3.80 -6.33
C SER A 36 -12.64 -2.31 -6.08
N PRO A 37 -11.44 -1.84 -6.42
CA PRO A 37 -11.13 -0.42 -6.40
C PRO A 37 -12.01 0.33 -7.40
N SER A 38 -12.73 1.35 -6.95
CA SER A 38 -13.64 2.15 -7.80
C SER A 38 -13.05 3.47 -8.27
N LYS A 39 -12.05 4.01 -7.55
CA LYS A 39 -11.41 5.31 -7.87
C LYS A 39 -9.92 5.20 -8.21
N LEU A 40 -9.37 4.01 -8.07
CA LEU A 40 -7.94 3.70 -8.15
C LEU A 40 -7.59 3.28 -9.58
N LYS A 41 -6.46 3.75 -10.10
CA LYS A 41 -5.96 3.42 -11.45
C LYS A 41 -4.46 3.10 -11.41
N VAL A 42 -3.98 2.48 -12.49
CA VAL A 42 -2.54 2.23 -12.68
C VAL A 42 -1.83 3.59 -12.75
N GLY A 43 -0.68 3.69 -12.07
CA GLY A 43 0.04 4.96 -11.86
C GLY A 43 -0.36 5.73 -10.60
N ASP A 44 -1.43 5.35 -9.90
CA ASP A 44 -1.68 5.81 -8.52
C ASP A 44 -0.73 5.11 -7.54
N PHE A 45 -0.83 5.44 -6.25
CA PHE A 45 0.09 4.94 -5.23
C PHE A 45 -0.58 4.13 -4.11
N VAL A 46 0.15 3.14 -3.59
CA VAL A 46 -0.12 2.53 -2.29
C VAL A 46 0.80 3.14 -1.24
N TYR A 47 0.21 3.95 -0.39
CA TYR A 47 0.85 4.55 0.77
C TYR A 47 0.88 3.55 1.92
N THR A 48 2.07 3.20 2.40
CA THR A 48 2.21 2.21 3.46
C THR A 48 2.28 2.87 4.82
N ILE A 49 1.48 2.36 5.75
CA ILE A 49 1.45 2.81 7.14
C ILE A 49 1.97 1.66 8.01
N PHE A 50 3.00 1.91 8.80
CA PHE A 50 3.60 0.96 9.72
C PHE A 50 3.77 1.61 11.09
N LYS A 51 3.44 0.89 12.17
CA LYS A 51 3.52 1.40 13.55
C LYS A 51 2.89 2.79 13.75
N ASP A 52 1.70 3.00 13.17
CA ASP A 52 0.98 4.27 13.23
C ASP A 52 1.67 5.45 12.50
N GLU A 53 2.61 5.17 11.59
CA GLU A 53 3.31 6.18 10.80
C GLU A 53 3.22 5.86 9.30
N LEU A 54 3.03 6.88 8.47
CA LEU A 54 3.20 6.79 7.03
C LEU A 54 4.69 6.80 6.73
N ILE A 55 5.17 5.76 6.08
CA ILE A 55 6.61 5.53 5.87
C ILE A 55 7.04 5.70 4.42
N GLY A 56 6.12 5.57 3.46
CA GLY A 56 6.45 5.57 2.05
C GLY A 56 5.27 5.26 1.15
N ARG A 57 5.51 5.29 -0.16
CA ARG A 57 4.53 4.98 -1.20
C ARG A 57 5.13 4.08 -2.28
N LEU A 58 4.28 3.26 -2.89
CA LEU A 58 4.66 2.35 -3.98
C LEU A 58 3.73 2.60 -5.18
N PRO A 59 4.26 2.78 -6.40
CA PRO A 59 3.43 2.99 -7.58
C PRO A 59 2.70 1.69 -7.97
N ILE A 60 1.43 1.81 -8.31
CA ILE A 60 0.61 0.68 -8.72
C ILE A 60 0.86 0.37 -10.19
N THR A 61 1.17 -0.90 -10.47
CA THR A 61 1.46 -1.41 -11.80
C THR A 61 0.26 -2.14 -12.39
N GLU A 62 -0.47 -2.91 -11.58
CA GLU A 62 -1.56 -3.75 -12.07
C GLU A 62 -2.62 -4.02 -11.00
N PHE A 63 -3.86 -4.29 -11.44
CA PHE A 63 -4.94 -4.80 -10.60
C PHE A 63 -5.38 -6.18 -11.08
N ILE A 64 -5.18 -7.18 -10.23
CA ILE A 64 -5.62 -8.55 -10.52
C ILE A 64 -6.93 -8.79 -9.75
N GLY A 65 -8.03 -8.82 -10.48
CA GLY A 65 -9.34 -9.17 -9.94
C GLY A 65 -9.53 -10.68 -9.76
N GLY A 66 -10.68 -11.09 -9.21
CA GLY A 66 -11.09 -12.49 -9.17
C GLY A 66 -10.49 -13.33 -8.04
N ALA A 67 -9.52 -12.81 -7.29
CA ALA A 67 -9.06 -13.46 -6.07
C ALA A 67 -10.21 -13.55 -5.05
N LYS A 68 -10.30 -14.68 -4.34
CA LYS A 68 -11.27 -14.88 -3.27
C LYS A 68 -10.54 -15.12 -1.97
N ASN A 69 -11.04 -14.52 -0.88
CA ASN A 69 -10.50 -14.81 0.43
C ASN A 69 -10.79 -16.29 0.78
N PRO A 70 -9.78 -17.14 1.05
CA PRO A 70 -9.99 -18.58 1.23
C PRO A 70 -10.87 -18.91 2.45
N LYS A 71 -10.93 -18.00 3.44
CA LYS A 71 -11.69 -18.21 4.68
C LYS A 71 -13.15 -17.76 4.58
N SER A 72 -13.46 -16.80 3.72
CA SER A 72 -14.79 -16.16 3.64
C SER A 72 -15.43 -16.17 2.25
N GLY A 73 -14.72 -16.61 1.21
CA GLY A 73 -15.18 -16.62 -0.19
C GLY A 73 -15.37 -15.24 -0.82
N ARG A 74 -15.22 -14.15 -0.05
CA ARG A 74 -15.47 -12.78 -0.50
C ARG A 74 -14.44 -12.35 -1.56
N PRO A 75 -14.86 -11.58 -2.58
CA PRO A 75 -13.97 -11.10 -3.62
C PRO A 75 -12.89 -10.18 -3.05
N ARG A 76 -11.69 -10.33 -3.57
CA ARG A 76 -10.50 -9.56 -3.30
C ARG A 76 -9.92 -9.10 -4.63
N THR A 77 -9.38 -7.89 -4.61
CA THR A 77 -8.51 -7.41 -5.68
C THR A 77 -7.09 -7.43 -5.15
N LEU A 78 -6.19 -8.03 -5.92
CA LEU A 78 -4.75 -7.91 -5.68
C LEU A 78 -4.28 -6.66 -6.42
N ILE A 79 -3.52 -5.83 -5.72
CA ILE A 79 -2.94 -4.61 -6.24
C ILE A 79 -1.45 -4.89 -6.33
N MET A 80 -0.94 -5.01 -7.54
CA MET A 80 0.48 -5.15 -7.81
C MET A 80 1.12 -3.77 -7.76
N VAL A 81 2.26 -3.67 -7.09
CA VAL A 81 3.03 -2.44 -7.01
C VAL A 81 4.48 -2.69 -7.39
N ALA A 82 5.13 -1.69 -7.99
CA ALA A 82 6.57 -1.75 -8.26
C ALA A 82 7.37 -1.46 -6.99
N CYS A 83 8.48 -2.16 -6.83
CA CYS A 83 9.50 -1.95 -5.81
C CYS A 83 10.86 -1.69 -6.51
N PRO A 84 11.77 -0.88 -5.92
CA PRO A 84 11.58 -0.15 -4.67
C PRO A 84 10.56 0.99 -4.79
N GLY A 85 9.79 1.20 -3.74
CA GLY A 85 8.95 2.38 -3.59
C GLY A 85 9.75 3.62 -3.20
N GLU A 86 9.03 4.72 -3.04
CA GLU A 86 9.59 5.95 -2.46
C GLU A 86 9.38 5.92 -0.94
N ARG A 87 10.48 6.00 -0.20
CA ARG A 87 10.45 6.09 1.27
C ARG A 87 10.53 7.54 1.71
N LEU A 88 9.74 7.90 2.72
CA LEU A 88 9.87 9.21 3.37
C LEU A 88 11.16 9.23 4.20
N SER A 89 11.90 10.34 4.10
CA SER A 89 13.04 10.61 4.99
C SER A 89 12.58 10.75 6.44
N THR A 90 11.44 11.40 6.66
CA THR A 90 10.79 11.56 7.96
C THR A 90 9.38 10.97 7.89
N PRO A 91 9.07 9.88 8.62
CA PRO A 91 7.73 9.32 8.67
C PRO A 91 6.69 10.33 9.20
N ILE A 92 5.47 10.24 8.68
CA ILE A 92 4.38 11.15 9.07
C ILE A 92 3.42 10.42 10.02
N PRO A 93 3.16 10.93 11.24
CA PRO A 93 2.25 10.30 12.17
C PRO A 93 0.83 10.11 11.60
N ARG A 94 0.31 8.90 11.69
CA ARG A 94 -1.03 8.46 11.24
C ARG A 94 -1.72 7.60 12.30
N LYS A 95 -1.69 8.06 13.56
CA LYS A 95 -2.29 7.37 14.71
C LYS A 95 -3.77 7.07 14.49
N GLY A 96 -4.16 5.82 14.75
CA GLY A 96 -5.55 5.37 14.63
C GLY A 96 -5.99 5.04 13.20
N HIS A 97 -5.13 5.25 12.19
CA HIS A 97 -5.39 4.75 10.85
C HIS A 97 -5.22 3.22 10.82
N ARG A 98 -6.27 2.52 10.38
CA ARG A 98 -6.28 1.06 10.25
C ARG A 98 -6.92 0.66 8.93
N GLY A 99 -6.35 -0.38 8.32
CA GLY A 99 -6.88 -0.99 7.11
C GLY A 99 -6.48 -0.25 5.83
N THR A 100 -7.39 -0.24 4.86
CA THR A 100 -7.19 0.40 3.55
C THR A 100 -8.19 1.53 3.35
N ARG A 101 -7.72 2.73 2.98
CA ARG A 101 -8.56 3.90 2.71
C ARG A 101 -8.06 4.67 1.50
N TYR A 102 -8.94 5.38 0.81
CA TYR A 102 -8.53 6.33 -0.23
C TYR A 102 -7.77 7.49 0.40
N TYR A 103 -6.75 7.95 -0.31
CA TYR A 103 -5.88 9.04 0.10
C TYR A 103 -5.51 9.89 -1.11
N ASP A 104 -5.59 11.19 -0.92
CA ASP A 104 -5.33 12.20 -1.96
C ASP A 104 -3.85 12.60 -2.06
N GLY A 105 -3.02 12.09 -1.15
CA GLY A 105 -1.60 12.43 -1.09
C GLY A 105 -1.33 13.78 -0.40
N ALA A 106 -2.29 14.35 0.33
CA ALA A 106 -2.20 15.71 0.87
C ALA A 106 -0.95 15.99 1.72
N ASP A 107 -0.44 15.00 2.44
CA ASP A 107 0.72 15.16 3.33
C ASP A 107 2.03 14.68 2.68
N TRP A 108 1.99 14.23 1.42
CA TRP A 108 3.19 13.76 0.74
C TRP A 108 4.04 14.96 0.26
N PRO A 109 5.34 15.03 0.61
CA PRO A 109 6.20 16.11 0.16
C PRO A 109 6.36 16.08 -1.36
N VAL A 110 6.06 17.21 -2.01
CA VAL A 110 6.22 17.46 -3.45
C VAL A 110 7.54 18.17 -3.75
#